data_AF-A0A4Q3WTI6-F1
#
_entry.id   AF-A0A4Q3WTI6-F1
#
_cell.length_a   1.000
_cell.length_b   1.000
_cell.length_c   1.000
_cell.angle_alpha   90.00
_cell.angle_beta   90.00
_cell.angle_gamma   90.00
#
_symmetry.space_group_name_H-M   'P 1'
#
loop_
_entity.id
_entity.type
_entity.pdbx_description
1 polymer ?
#
loop_
_entity_poly.entity_id
_entity_poly.type
_entity_poly.pdbx_seq_one_letter_code
_entity_poly.pdbx_strand_id
1 'polypeptide(L)'
;MITRSYRFALMALVPASLLVLTAVPGSSAPQLAKAAVAAPRLDPLLAGWNATPASTKPYCYWYWWNNIVTKEGITKDVEMMAKNGIGGAYIGNVGGPEVDNPRNGRVKGFSDEWYELLQHAVREGKRLGVQIGVFNGSGWSQSGGPWVKPEDSMQFIDCTEVRVSGGTQINQVLPRVQEAVREVRVIAFPAPANDGDILRAAKVTSPQGDELGVLVDGASHNFPANKNYGRMSLTWEFENPVTLRSMLFQHHNGNQNGGRILYSTDGTDFKPLRDFALDRRDGPQVLLGKRPGAVSTPPTTAKFFRVEMNWDTVRDGHDLGIQLSSAARLESAEEKQLGIASRENNPGWDHFRWPATPEPVVGAVAPDKVIDITAKMGADGRLVWDAPAGNWVVQRYSTVSTGEKAGPTADDLTGLEIDKMSRDVAKRHIEQGMVGELYRRLKPEERSGFKFAIADSYEKGFQNWTAKMIPEFKTRFGYDPLPWMPVLSGRIVGSAEQS
;
A
#
# COMPACT_ATOMS: atom_id res chain seq x y z
N MET A 1 5.66 0.67 -53.17
CA MET A 1 4.93 -0.62 -53.13
C MET A 1 3.65 -0.43 -52.34
N ILE A 2 2.53 -0.68 -53.01
CA ILE A 2 1.15 -0.89 -52.51
C ILE A 2 0.54 0.27 -51.69
N THR A 3 -0.09 1.19 -52.41
CA THR A 3 -1.29 1.91 -51.99
C THR A 3 -2.52 1.02 -52.24
N ARG A 4 -3.38 0.82 -51.24
CA ARG A 4 -4.78 0.38 -51.45
C ARG A 4 -5.70 1.08 -50.45
N SER A 5 -6.43 2.06 -50.96
CA SER A 5 -7.58 2.68 -50.31
C SER A 5 -8.81 1.80 -50.53
N TYR A 6 -9.49 1.38 -49.46
CA TYR A 6 -10.82 0.79 -49.56
C TYR A 6 -11.87 1.87 -49.24
N ARG A 7 -12.61 2.29 -50.27
CA ARG A 7 -13.86 3.04 -50.14
C ARG A 7 -15.01 2.04 -50.14
N PHE A 8 -15.79 1.98 -49.06
CA PHE A 8 -17.08 1.30 -49.08
C PHE A 8 -18.14 2.26 -49.63
N ALA A 9 -18.78 1.86 -50.73
CA ALA A 9 -19.94 2.54 -51.28
C ALA A 9 -21.20 2.03 -50.55
N LEU A 10 -21.92 2.92 -49.85
CA LEU A 10 -23.27 2.64 -49.38
C LEU A 10 -24.22 2.72 -50.57
N MET A 11 -24.78 1.59 -50.99
CA MET A 11 -25.93 1.55 -51.90
C MET A 11 -27.20 1.93 -51.14
N ALA A 12 -27.89 2.96 -51.61
CA ALA A 12 -29.23 3.31 -51.19
C ALA A 12 -30.24 2.30 -51.75
N LEU A 13 -30.94 1.58 -50.87
CA LEU A 13 -32.09 0.76 -51.22
C LEU A 13 -33.34 1.65 -51.26
N VAL A 14 -33.84 1.92 -52.46
CA VAL A 14 -35.17 2.51 -52.69
C VAL A 14 -36.18 1.35 -52.78
N PRO A 15 -37.26 1.31 -51.99
CA PRO A 15 -38.31 0.31 -52.18
C PRO A 15 -39.19 0.71 -53.37
N ALA A 16 -39.11 -0.08 -54.45
CA ALA A 16 -40.04 -0.04 -55.56
C ALA A 16 -41.43 -0.53 -55.10
N SER A 17 -42.39 0.40 -54.99
CA SER A 17 -43.80 0.04 -54.79
C SER A 17 -44.50 0.05 -56.14
N LEU A 18 -44.98 -1.13 -56.54
CA LEU A 18 -45.72 -1.39 -57.76
C LEU A 18 -46.96 -0.50 -57.88
N LEU A 19 -47.06 0.24 -59.00
CA LEU A 19 -48.31 0.75 -59.53
C LEU A 19 -48.96 -0.34 -60.39
N VAL A 20 -50.00 -0.99 -59.87
CA VAL A 20 -50.94 -1.77 -60.69
C VAL A 20 -52.17 -0.90 -60.90
N LEU A 21 -52.23 -0.26 -62.08
CA LEU A 21 -53.44 0.38 -62.59
C LEU A 21 -54.40 -0.71 -63.07
N THR A 22 -55.53 -0.87 -62.39
CA THR A 22 -56.71 -1.51 -62.97
C THR A 22 -57.83 -0.46 -63.06
N ALA A 23 -58.25 -0.19 -64.28
CA ALA A 23 -59.31 0.75 -64.59
C ALA A 23 -60.67 0.06 -64.44
N VAL A 24 -61.54 0.61 -63.58
CA VAL A 24 -62.98 0.31 -63.56
C VAL A 24 -63.70 1.66 -63.50
N PRO A 25 -64.58 1.98 -64.48
CA PRO A 25 -65.36 3.20 -64.46
C PRO A 25 -66.69 2.96 -63.73
N GLY A 26 -67.09 3.84 -62.81
CA GLY A 26 -68.44 3.79 -62.27
C GLY A 26 -68.58 4.34 -60.86
N SER A 27 -68.94 5.62 -60.79
CA SER A 27 -69.84 6.27 -59.82
C SER A 27 -69.91 5.75 -58.37
N SER A 28 -69.63 6.70 -57.47
CA SER A 28 -70.04 6.83 -56.05
C SER A 28 -69.05 6.32 -54.97
N ALA A 29 -68.87 7.21 -53.97
CA ALA A 29 -68.21 7.08 -52.65
C ALA A 29 -66.82 7.75 -52.52
N PRO A 30 -66.38 8.13 -51.30
CA PRO A 30 -67.06 8.78 -50.17
C PRO A 30 -66.30 10.06 -49.73
N GLN A 31 -66.81 10.80 -48.73
CA GLN A 31 -66.02 11.83 -48.03
C GLN A 31 -64.76 11.19 -47.42
N LEU A 32 -63.61 11.36 -48.08
CA LEU A 32 -62.30 11.10 -47.49
C LEU A 32 -62.05 12.18 -46.43
N ALA A 33 -62.40 11.85 -45.18
CA ALA A 33 -61.83 12.54 -44.04
C ALA A 33 -60.31 12.60 -44.25
N LYS A 34 -59.73 13.80 -44.28
CA LYS A 34 -58.28 13.99 -44.15
C LYS A 34 -57.90 13.46 -42.77
N ALA A 35 -57.69 12.14 -42.65
CA ALA A 35 -56.89 11.60 -41.58
C ALA A 35 -55.51 12.24 -41.77
N ALA A 36 -55.19 13.19 -40.90
CA ALA A 36 -53.85 13.70 -40.79
C ALA A 36 -52.97 12.50 -40.46
N VAL A 37 -52.28 11.97 -41.47
CA VAL A 37 -51.23 10.97 -41.26
C VAL A 37 -50.19 11.68 -40.43
N ALA A 38 -50.20 11.44 -39.12
CA ALA A 38 -49.16 11.92 -38.24
C ALA A 38 -47.84 11.39 -38.81
N ALA A 39 -46.91 12.29 -39.12
CA ALA A 39 -45.59 11.92 -39.59
C ALA A 39 -45.01 10.86 -38.64
N PRO A 40 -44.39 9.79 -39.15
CA PRO A 40 -43.87 8.73 -38.29
C PRO A 40 -42.91 9.37 -37.29
N ARG A 41 -43.22 9.20 -36.00
CA ARG A 41 -42.34 9.62 -34.91
C ARG A 41 -41.03 8.86 -35.12
N LEU A 42 -39.97 9.56 -35.51
CA LEU A 42 -38.63 8.97 -35.58
C LEU A 42 -38.35 8.29 -34.25
N ASP A 43 -37.98 7.01 -34.30
CA ASP A 43 -37.58 6.24 -33.13
C ASP A 43 -36.47 7.02 -32.40
N PRO A 44 -36.68 7.43 -31.13
CA PRO A 44 -35.69 8.19 -30.37
C PRO A 44 -34.32 7.50 -30.31
N LEU A 45 -34.28 6.16 -30.35
CA LEU A 45 -33.04 5.39 -30.38
C LEU A 45 -32.33 5.54 -31.73
N LEU A 46 -33.06 5.47 -32.84
CA LEU A 46 -32.51 5.68 -34.19
C LEU A 46 -32.05 7.15 -34.37
N ALA A 47 -32.80 8.10 -33.82
CA ALA A 47 -32.41 9.52 -33.83
C ALA A 47 -31.11 9.74 -33.02
N GLY A 48 -31.00 9.14 -31.84
CA GLY A 48 -29.78 9.18 -31.01
C GLY A 48 -28.61 8.39 -31.60
N TRP A 49 -28.87 7.35 -32.40
CA TRP A 49 -27.83 6.61 -33.12
C TRP A 49 -27.22 7.43 -34.26
N ASN A 50 -28.06 8.13 -35.03
CA ASN A 50 -27.62 8.96 -36.15
C ASN A 50 -27.03 10.31 -35.71
N ALA A 51 -27.49 10.85 -34.58
CA ALA A 51 -27.00 12.08 -33.96
C ALA A 51 -26.64 11.81 -32.50
N THR A 52 -25.45 11.23 -32.29
CA THR A 52 -24.99 10.81 -30.98
C THR A 52 -24.86 11.99 -30.00
N PRO A 53 -25.43 11.90 -28.79
CA PRO A 53 -25.32 12.96 -27.78
C PRO A 53 -23.86 13.22 -27.39
N ALA A 54 -23.54 14.45 -26.96
CA ALA A 54 -22.19 14.78 -26.50
C ALA A 54 -21.70 13.90 -25.34
N SER A 55 -22.62 13.36 -24.53
CA SER A 55 -22.31 12.44 -23.42
C SER A 55 -21.78 11.07 -23.86
N THR A 56 -21.94 10.69 -25.12
CA THR A 56 -21.42 9.41 -25.65
C THR A 56 -20.04 9.55 -26.29
N LYS A 57 -19.48 10.77 -26.33
CA LYS A 57 -18.14 10.98 -26.88
C LYS A 57 -17.09 10.32 -25.97
N PRO A 58 -16.10 9.60 -26.52
CA PRO A 58 -15.01 9.02 -25.74
C PRO A 58 -14.08 10.12 -25.24
N TYR A 59 -13.42 9.84 -24.12
CA TYR A 59 -12.41 10.72 -23.53
C TYR A 59 -11.05 10.04 -23.63
N CYS A 60 -9.96 10.81 -23.50
CA CYS A 60 -8.61 10.26 -23.54
C CYS A 60 -7.76 10.69 -22.33
N TYR A 61 -6.79 9.86 -21.97
CA TYR A 61 -5.65 10.31 -21.19
C TYR A 61 -4.73 11.13 -22.11
N TRP A 62 -4.31 12.29 -21.63
CA TRP A 62 -3.45 13.21 -22.34
C TRP A 62 -2.22 13.49 -21.48
N TYR A 63 -1.23 12.62 -21.59
CA TYR A 63 -0.04 12.69 -20.77
C TYR A 63 0.95 13.72 -21.29
N TRP A 64 1.31 14.64 -20.40
CA TRP A 64 2.34 15.64 -20.62
C TRP A 64 3.67 15.06 -20.14
N TRP A 65 4.48 14.62 -21.11
CA TRP A 65 5.72 13.91 -20.85
C TRP A 65 6.85 14.88 -20.47
N ASN A 66 7.51 14.63 -19.32
CA ASN A 66 8.66 15.38 -18.82
C ASN A 66 8.48 16.91 -18.82
N ASN A 67 7.27 17.45 -18.65
CA ASN A 67 7.00 18.90 -18.80
C ASN A 67 7.46 19.50 -20.17
N ILE A 68 7.57 18.68 -21.23
CA ILE A 68 7.90 19.13 -22.59
C ILE A 68 6.59 19.51 -23.29
N VAL A 69 6.06 20.68 -22.94
CA VAL A 69 4.74 21.13 -23.37
C VAL A 69 4.81 22.57 -23.87
N THR A 70 4.01 22.91 -24.89
CA THR A 70 3.89 24.27 -25.42
C THR A 70 2.43 24.63 -25.67
N LYS A 71 2.09 25.93 -25.63
CA LYS A 71 0.73 26.40 -25.96
C LYS A 71 0.30 26.00 -27.37
N GLU A 72 1.22 26.04 -28.33
CA GLU A 72 0.92 25.69 -29.72
C GLU A 72 0.64 24.19 -29.89
N GLY A 73 1.38 23.32 -29.19
CA GLY A 73 1.08 21.89 -29.13
C GLY A 73 -0.28 21.62 -28.50
N ILE A 74 -0.57 22.26 -27.37
CA ILE A 74 -1.87 22.19 -26.68
C ILE A 74 -3.03 22.55 -27.63
N THR A 75 -2.93 23.66 -28.34
CA THR A 75 -3.98 24.08 -29.29
C THR A 75 -4.18 23.03 -30.38
N LYS A 76 -3.10 22.54 -31.01
CA LYS A 76 -3.19 21.53 -32.07
C LYS A 76 -3.78 20.21 -31.57
N ASP A 77 -3.41 19.77 -30.37
CA ASP A 77 -3.93 18.54 -29.76
C ASP A 77 -5.44 18.64 -29.51
N VAL A 78 -5.91 19.74 -28.89
CA VAL A 78 -7.34 19.92 -28.59
C VAL A 78 -8.17 20.11 -29.88
N GLU A 79 -7.63 20.79 -30.89
CA GLU A 79 -8.27 20.88 -32.22
C GLU A 79 -8.41 19.50 -32.87
N MET A 80 -7.38 18.66 -32.76
CA MET A 80 -7.42 17.30 -33.26
C MET A 80 -8.43 16.43 -32.49
N MET A 81 -8.50 16.56 -31.17
CA MET A 81 -9.49 15.87 -30.33
C MET A 81 -10.91 16.25 -30.76
N ALA A 82 -11.21 17.54 -30.86
CA ALA A 82 -12.52 18.03 -31.25
C ALA A 82 -12.90 17.55 -32.66
N LYS A 83 -11.97 17.65 -33.62
CA LYS A 83 -12.15 17.18 -35.00
C LYS A 83 -12.47 15.70 -35.10
N ASN A 84 -11.90 14.87 -34.22
CA ASN A 84 -12.09 13.41 -34.21
C ASN A 84 -13.18 12.94 -33.23
N GLY A 85 -13.98 13.86 -32.68
CA GLY A 85 -15.13 13.51 -31.85
C GLY A 85 -14.80 13.12 -30.41
N ILE A 86 -13.58 13.39 -29.93
CA ILE A 86 -13.22 13.24 -28.52
C ILE A 86 -13.92 14.33 -27.70
N GLY A 87 -14.57 13.91 -26.61
CA GLY A 87 -15.39 14.79 -25.77
C GLY A 87 -14.64 15.37 -24.57
N GLY A 88 -13.51 14.79 -24.20
CA GLY A 88 -12.71 15.25 -23.08
C GLY A 88 -11.33 14.62 -23.00
N ALA A 89 -10.45 15.27 -22.23
CA ALA A 89 -9.07 14.87 -22.04
C ALA A 89 -8.64 15.06 -20.58
N TYR A 90 -7.92 14.08 -20.04
CA TYR A 90 -7.39 14.09 -18.67
C TYR A 90 -5.88 14.27 -18.68
N ILE A 91 -5.42 15.42 -18.18
CA ILE A 91 -4.01 15.80 -18.18
C ILE A 91 -3.31 15.16 -16.99
N GLY A 92 -2.40 14.22 -17.27
CA GLY A 92 -1.46 13.64 -16.31
C GLY A 92 -0.05 14.13 -16.61
N ASN A 93 0.69 14.57 -15.59
CA ASN A 93 2.05 15.11 -15.78
C ASN A 93 3.06 14.04 -15.43
N VAL A 94 3.58 13.36 -16.46
CA VAL A 94 4.26 12.08 -16.33
C VAL A 94 5.74 12.25 -16.61
N GLY A 95 6.58 11.57 -15.81
CA GLY A 95 8.02 11.45 -16.07
C GLY A 95 8.35 10.14 -16.76
N GLY A 96 9.20 10.19 -17.78
CA GLY A 96 9.74 9.00 -18.46
C GLY A 96 10.86 8.30 -17.67
N PRO A 97 11.24 7.07 -18.07
CA PRO A 97 12.40 6.35 -17.54
C PRO A 97 13.68 7.17 -17.71
N GLU A 98 14.75 6.84 -16.97
CA GLU A 98 16.02 7.60 -16.96
C GLU A 98 16.65 7.79 -18.35
N VAL A 99 16.34 6.91 -19.31
CA VAL A 99 16.81 6.98 -20.70
C VAL A 99 16.18 8.13 -21.51
N ASP A 100 15.04 8.67 -21.06
CA ASP A 100 14.33 9.77 -21.73
C ASP A 100 14.85 11.13 -21.22
N ASN A 101 16.00 11.55 -21.75
CA ASN A 101 16.64 12.84 -21.44
C ASN A 101 16.23 13.91 -22.49
N PRO A 102 15.79 15.12 -22.10
CA PRO A 102 15.71 15.64 -20.74
C PRO A 102 14.49 15.18 -19.94
N ARG A 103 14.74 14.78 -18.68
CA ARG A 103 13.69 14.46 -17.69
C ARG A 103 12.97 15.70 -17.16
N ASN A 104 13.62 16.87 -17.29
CA ASN A 104 13.04 18.18 -17.02
C ASN A 104 12.85 18.92 -18.33
N GLY A 105 11.61 19.20 -18.68
CA GLY A 105 11.26 19.97 -19.86
C GLY A 105 11.64 21.44 -19.70
N ARG A 106 11.22 22.24 -20.68
CA ARG A 106 11.53 23.68 -20.72
C ARG A 106 10.84 24.46 -19.60
N VAL A 107 9.79 23.90 -19.00
CA VAL A 107 8.95 24.57 -18.03
C VAL A 107 9.02 23.84 -16.70
N LYS A 108 9.37 24.58 -15.64
CA LYS A 108 9.45 24.05 -14.29
C LYS A 108 8.06 23.69 -13.76
N GLY A 109 7.90 22.48 -13.23
CA GLY A 109 6.69 21.99 -12.59
C GLY A 109 6.16 22.93 -11.51
N PHE A 110 4.84 23.10 -11.46
CA PHE A 110 4.14 24.00 -10.53
C PHE A 110 4.54 25.49 -10.59
N SER A 111 5.31 25.92 -11.60
CA SER A 111 5.59 27.34 -11.83
C SER A 111 4.38 28.08 -12.42
N ASP A 112 4.42 29.41 -12.41
CA ASP A 112 3.37 30.22 -13.03
C ASP A 112 3.23 29.95 -14.54
N GLU A 113 4.35 29.73 -15.23
CA GLU A 113 4.35 29.36 -16.65
C GLU A 113 3.68 28.00 -16.87
N TRP A 114 3.94 27.03 -15.99
CA TRP A 114 3.34 25.71 -16.06
C TRP A 114 1.81 25.75 -15.84
N TYR A 115 1.35 26.51 -14.84
CA TYR A 115 -0.09 26.72 -14.63
C TYR A 115 -0.74 27.50 -15.79
N GLU A 116 -0.01 28.39 -16.46
CA GLU A 116 -0.51 29.08 -17.66
C GLU A 116 -0.71 28.12 -18.84
N LEU A 117 0.08 27.05 -18.95
CA LEU A 117 -0.17 25.97 -19.92
C LEU A 117 -1.47 25.22 -19.61
N LEU A 118 -1.70 24.85 -18.34
CA LEU A 118 -2.96 24.20 -17.94
C LEU A 118 -4.17 25.10 -18.18
N GLN A 119 -4.08 26.39 -17.83
CA GLN A 119 -5.13 27.36 -18.12
C GLN A 119 -5.39 27.47 -19.63
N HIS A 120 -4.33 27.50 -20.45
CA HIS A 120 -4.47 27.50 -21.91
C HIS A 120 -5.20 26.26 -22.42
N ALA A 121 -4.89 25.07 -21.90
CA ALA A 121 -5.61 23.84 -22.22
C ALA A 121 -7.10 23.93 -21.86
N VAL A 122 -7.44 24.46 -20.68
CA VAL A 122 -8.84 24.67 -20.25
C VAL A 122 -9.57 25.65 -21.18
N ARG A 123 -8.92 26.75 -21.57
CA ARG A 123 -9.48 27.73 -22.53
C ARG A 123 -9.75 27.10 -23.89
N GLU A 124 -8.80 26.37 -24.44
CA GLU A 124 -8.93 25.71 -25.74
C GLU A 124 -9.99 24.61 -25.70
N GLY A 125 -10.03 23.82 -24.63
CA GLY A 125 -11.07 22.82 -24.42
C GLY A 125 -12.47 23.46 -24.38
N LYS A 126 -12.63 24.56 -23.62
CA LYS A 126 -13.89 25.32 -23.61
C LYS A 126 -14.25 25.85 -25.00
N ARG A 127 -13.29 26.40 -25.74
CA ARG A 127 -13.49 26.95 -27.10
C ARG A 127 -14.03 25.89 -28.07
N LEU A 128 -13.56 24.65 -27.94
CA LEU A 128 -13.81 23.57 -28.90
C LEU A 128 -14.81 22.51 -28.42
N GLY A 129 -15.33 22.64 -27.19
CA GLY A 129 -16.25 21.68 -26.60
C GLY A 129 -15.60 20.37 -26.15
N VAL A 130 -14.31 20.41 -25.81
CA VAL A 130 -13.55 19.31 -25.21
C VAL A 130 -13.40 19.59 -23.71
N GLN A 131 -13.95 18.71 -22.86
CA GLN A 131 -13.87 18.87 -21.41
C GLN A 131 -12.48 18.53 -20.90
N ILE A 132 -11.89 19.40 -20.08
CA ILE A 132 -10.55 19.19 -19.54
C ILE A 132 -10.63 18.73 -18.08
N GLY A 133 -9.89 17.68 -17.75
CA GLY A 133 -9.62 17.25 -16.38
C GLY A 133 -8.12 17.19 -16.12
N VAL A 134 -7.74 17.15 -14.85
CA VAL A 134 -6.34 16.93 -14.43
C VAL A 134 -6.31 15.81 -13.40
N PHE A 135 -5.24 15.04 -13.35
CA PHE A 135 -4.96 14.16 -12.22
C PHE A 135 -4.83 15.00 -10.95
N ASN A 136 -5.08 14.44 -9.76
CA ASN A 136 -5.24 15.26 -8.57
C ASN A 136 -3.91 15.81 -7.99
N GLY A 137 -2.76 15.33 -8.47
CA GLY A 137 -1.43 15.75 -8.04
C GLY A 137 -0.34 15.42 -9.06
N SER A 138 0.87 15.16 -8.56
CA SER A 138 2.02 14.79 -9.39
C SER A 138 1.87 13.39 -10.01
N GLY A 139 2.26 13.23 -11.28
CA GLY A 139 2.15 11.95 -11.97
C GLY A 139 0.69 11.55 -12.25
N TRP A 140 0.46 10.24 -12.32
CA TRP A 140 -0.89 9.66 -12.39
C TRP A 140 -1.33 9.01 -11.07
N SER A 141 -0.40 8.49 -10.27
CA SER A 141 -0.69 7.80 -9.01
C SER A 141 0.07 8.44 -7.85
N GLN A 142 -0.51 8.71 -6.68
CA GLN A 142 -1.93 8.81 -6.48
C GLN A 142 -2.36 10.15 -5.96
N SER A 143 -1.77 10.67 -4.89
CA SER A 143 -2.23 11.94 -4.32
C SER A 143 -1.09 12.57 -3.55
N GLY A 144 -0.21 13.26 -4.27
CA GLY A 144 0.97 13.86 -3.68
C GLY A 144 1.53 15.01 -4.50
N GLY A 145 2.54 15.64 -3.93
CA GLY A 145 3.23 16.77 -4.53
C GLY A 145 4.20 17.43 -3.54
N PRO A 146 5.02 18.37 -3.99
CA PRO A 146 6.06 18.98 -3.16
C PRO A 146 5.54 19.80 -1.96
N TRP A 147 4.23 20.07 -1.91
CA TRP A 147 3.56 20.71 -0.77
C TRP A 147 3.24 19.76 0.38
N VAL A 148 3.36 18.44 0.18
CA VAL A 148 3.06 17.44 1.21
C VAL A 148 4.27 17.31 2.14
N LYS A 149 4.06 17.66 3.41
CA LYS A 149 5.07 17.54 4.46
C LYS A 149 5.08 16.14 5.07
N PRO A 150 6.18 15.69 5.71
CA PRO A 150 6.24 14.38 6.36
C PRO A 150 5.15 14.13 7.39
N GLU A 151 4.64 15.17 8.08
CA GLU A 151 3.49 15.03 8.96
C GLU A 151 2.20 14.73 8.21
N ASP A 152 2.02 15.27 7.02
CA ASP A 152 0.81 15.11 6.22
C ASP A 152 0.90 13.94 5.24
N SER A 153 1.99 13.17 5.26
CA SER A 153 2.17 12.02 4.37
C SER A 153 1.58 10.72 4.94
N MET A 154 1.54 9.66 4.14
CA MET A 154 1.23 8.31 4.59
C MET A 154 2.07 7.93 5.82
N GLN A 155 1.42 7.47 6.90
CA GLN A 155 2.08 7.21 8.19
C GLN A 155 2.09 5.71 8.55
N PHE A 156 3.19 5.28 9.13
CA PHE A 156 3.29 4.00 9.82
C PHE A 156 3.57 4.22 11.31
N ILE A 157 2.98 3.41 12.19
CA ILE A 157 3.29 3.45 13.64
C ILE A 157 4.44 2.51 13.99
N ASP A 158 5.35 2.98 14.82
CA ASP A 158 6.44 2.18 15.36
C ASP A 158 6.71 2.54 16.83
N CYS A 159 7.45 1.70 17.55
CA CYS A 159 7.93 1.98 18.88
C CYS A 159 9.40 1.65 19.08
N THR A 160 9.99 2.37 20.03
CA THR A 160 11.18 1.87 20.73
C THR A 160 10.76 1.34 22.09
N GLU A 161 11.54 0.42 22.64
CA GLU A 161 11.25 -0.15 23.96
C GLU A 161 12.45 -0.14 24.89
N VAL A 162 12.16 -0.12 26.18
CA VAL A 162 13.12 -0.31 27.26
C VAL A 162 12.52 -1.20 28.33
N ARG A 163 13.38 -1.93 29.04
CA ARG A 163 13.01 -2.71 30.22
C ARG A 163 13.39 -1.96 31.47
N VAL A 164 12.50 -1.93 32.46
CA VAL A 164 12.73 -1.25 33.72
C VAL A 164 12.32 -2.13 34.89
N SER A 165 13.07 -2.04 35.99
CA SER A 165 12.72 -2.66 37.27
C SER A 165 11.97 -1.64 38.11
N GLY A 166 10.72 -1.92 38.44
CA GLY A 166 9.89 -1.05 39.27
C GLY A 166 10.13 -1.24 40.76
N GLY A 167 9.34 -0.54 41.58
CA GLY A 167 9.60 -0.36 43.01
C GLY A 167 10.53 0.81 43.31
N THR A 168 10.99 1.50 42.26
CA THR A 168 11.78 2.73 42.31
C THR A 168 11.27 3.72 41.26
N GLN A 169 11.67 4.98 41.39
CA GLN A 169 11.40 5.97 40.36
C GLN A 169 12.31 5.73 39.16
N ILE A 170 11.70 5.54 37.99
CA ILE A 170 12.40 5.51 36.72
C ILE A 170 12.66 6.95 36.30
N ASN A 171 13.92 7.28 36.03
CA ASN A 171 14.34 8.59 35.53
C ASN A 171 15.39 8.40 34.42
N GLN A 172 14.93 8.28 33.17
CA GLN A 172 15.81 8.08 32.02
C GLN A 172 15.21 8.67 30.74
N VAL A 173 16.07 8.99 29.76
CA VAL A 173 15.62 9.38 28.42
C VAL A 173 15.23 8.12 27.67
N LEU A 174 13.98 8.07 27.20
CA LEU A 174 13.53 6.97 26.36
C LEU A 174 14.12 7.12 24.95
N PRO A 175 14.57 6.02 24.32
CA PRO A 175 14.90 6.05 22.90
C PRO A 175 13.71 6.54 22.07
N ARG A 176 13.97 6.97 20.84
CA ARG A 176 12.95 7.45 19.91
C ARG A 176 13.16 6.74 18.58
N VAL A 177 12.07 6.42 17.89
CA VAL A 177 12.15 5.87 16.53
C VAL A 177 12.89 6.87 15.65
N GLN A 178 13.82 6.38 14.84
CA GLN A 178 14.56 7.20 13.89
C GLN A 178 13.57 7.84 12.89
N GLU A 179 13.77 9.12 12.55
CA GLU A 179 12.87 9.86 11.64
C GLU A 179 11.40 9.96 12.12
N ALA A 180 11.16 9.75 13.42
CA ALA A 180 9.85 9.93 14.02
C ALA A 180 9.28 11.33 13.73
N VAL A 181 8.10 11.34 13.10
CA VAL A 181 7.38 12.55 12.71
C VAL A 181 6.50 13.06 13.85
N ARG A 182 5.82 12.17 14.58
CA ARG A 182 4.96 12.53 15.71
C ARG A 182 5.03 11.51 16.83
N GLU A 183 4.90 11.95 18.08
CA GLU A 183 4.66 11.07 19.22
C GLU A 183 3.21 10.58 19.21
N VAL A 184 2.99 9.32 19.60
CA VAL A 184 1.66 8.71 19.71
C VAL A 184 1.32 8.48 21.17
N ARG A 185 2.02 7.53 21.81
CA ARG A 185 1.80 7.13 23.20
C ARG A 185 3.08 6.59 23.83
N VAL A 186 3.15 6.64 25.15
CA VAL A 186 4.12 5.90 25.95
C VAL A 186 3.32 4.99 26.83
N ILE A 187 3.43 3.68 26.61
CA ILE A 187 2.71 2.68 27.39
C ILE A 187 3.71 1.87 28.21
N ALA A 188 3.24 1.36 29.34
CA ALA A 188 3.97 0.37 30.12
C ALA A 188 3.07 -0.84 30.40
N PHE A 189 3.68 -2.02 30.48
CA PHE A 189 3.00 -3.24 30.90
C PHE A 189 3.99 -4.17 31.62
N PRO A 190 3.53 -5.04 32.53
CA PRO A 190 4.39 -6.03 33.17
C PRO A 190 5.08 -6.89 32.10
N ALA A 191 6.38 -7.10 32.24
CA ALA A 191 7.15 -7.89 31.30
C ALA A 191 6.56 -9.31 31.23
N PRO A 192 6.14 -9.79 30.04
CA PRO A 192 5.56 -11.11 29.92
C PRO A 192 6.56 -12.20 30.30
N ALA A 193 6.06 -13.33 30.80
CA ALA A 193 6.90 -14.47 31.15
C ALA A 193 7.79 -14.88 29.97
N ASN A 194 9.09 -15.04 30.24
CA ASN A 194 10.13 -15.39 29.29
C ASN A 194 10.32 -14.42 28.11
N ASP A 195 9.67 -13.25 28.12
CA ASP A 195 9.85 -12.27 27.05
C ASP A 195 11.32 -11.84 26.98
N GLY A 196 11.92 -11.91 25.78
CA GLY A 196 13.34 -11.60 25.56
C GLY A 196 14.30 -12.75 25.87
N ASP A 197 13.81 -13.88 26.38
CA ASP A 197 14.66 -15.04 26.65
C ASP A 197 15.12 -15.70 25.34
N ILE A 198 16.42 -15.97 25.28
CA ILE A 198 17.09 -16.66 24.19
C ILE A 198 17.50 -18.04 24.67
N LEU A 199 17.04 -19.08 23.98
CA LEU A 199 17.44 -20.46 24.26
C LEU A 199 18.83 -20.70 23.68
N ARG A 200 19.84 -20.72 24.56
CA ARG A 200 21.24 -20.97 24.19
C ARG A 200 21.53 -22.46 24.22
N ALA A 201 21.88 -23.02 23.07
CA ALA A 201 22.28 -24.41 22.96
C ALA A 201 23.68 -24.64 23.53
N ALA A 202 23.89 -25.83 24.10
CA ALA A 202 25.22 -26.32 24.47
C ALA A 202 26.05 -26.66 23.24
N LYS A 203 25.38 -27.15 22.19
CA LYS A 203 26.00 -27.55 20.92
C LYS A 203 25.05 -27.32 19.76
N VAL A 204 25.62 -26.93 18.62
CA VAL A 204 24.90 -26.80 17.35
C VAL A 204 25.62 -27.61 16.29
N THR A 205 24.87 -28.35 15.48
CA THR A 205 25.42 -29.17 14.39
C THR A 205 24.64 -29.01 13.10
N SER A 206 25.36 -29.09 11.97
CA SER A 206 24.79 -29.13 10.63
C SER A 206 25.63 -30.04 9.73
N PRO A 207 25.02 -31.01 9.02
CA PRO A 207 25.76 -31.86 8.08
C PRO A 207 26.23 -31.10 6.83
N GLN A 208 25.71 -29.89 6.57
CA GLN A 208 26.10 -29.07 5.43
C GLN A 208 27.35 -28.21 5.68
N GLY A 209 27.83 -28.12 6.92
CA GLY A 209 29.05 -27.39 7.26
C GLY A 209 28.95 -26.61 8.56
N ASP A 210 30.08 -26.52 9.27
CA ASP A 210 30.18 -25.84 10.57
C ASP A 210 29.95 -24.33 10.47
N GLU A 211 30.11 -23.73 9.29
CA GLU A 211 29.86 -22.30 9.07
C GLU A 211 28.40 -21.91 9.36
N LEU A 212 27.46 -22.85 9.30
CA LEU A 212 26.05 -22.60 9.61
C LEU A 212 25.80 -22.43 11.12
N GLY A 213 26.78 -22.77 11.96
CA GLY A 213 26.69 -22.60 13.41
C GLY A 213 26.51 -21.14 13.83
N VAL A 214 26.91 -20.17 13.01
CA VAL A 214 26.74 -18.73 13.33
C VAL A 214 25.28 -18.28 13.29
N LEU A 215 24.42 -18.98 12.53
CA LEU A 215 23.00 -18.61 12.38
C LEU A 215 22.23 -18.58 13.71
N VAL A 216 22.72 -19.26 14.75
CA VAL A 216 21.93 -19.56 15.96
C VAL A 216 21.87 -18.45 17.01
N ASP A 217 22.64 -17.38 16.83
CA ASP A 217 22.68 -16.26 17.76
C ASP A 217 21.53 -15.26 17.56
N GLY A 218 20.75 -15.43 16.48
CA GLY A 218 19.65 -14.56 16.10
C GLY A 218 20.07 -13.29 15.36
N ALA A 219 21.36 -13.00 15.23
CA ALA A 219 21.86 -11.91 14.43
C ALA A 219 21.82 -12.28 12.94
N SER A 220 21.70 -11.27 12.07
CA SER A 220 21.79 -11.48 10.63
C SER A 220 23.23 -11.72 10.23
N HIS A 221 23.52 -12.87 9.60
CA HIS A 221 24.84 -13.20 9.06
C HIS A 221 24.80 -13.28 7.54
N ASN A 222 25.82 -12.72 6.89
CA ASN A 222 25.96 -12.73 5.43
C ASN A 222 26.67 -13.98 4.96
N PHE A 223 26.05 -14.71 4.04
CA PHE A 223 26.62 -15.90 3.39
C PHE A 223 26.94 -15.61 1.91
N PRO A 224 27.81 -16.43 1.28
CA PRO A 224 28.07 -16.30 -0.15
C PRO A 224 26.77 -16.39 -0.96
N ALA A 225 26.51 -15.40 -1.82
CA ALA A 225 25.29 -15.28 -2.62
C ALA A 225 25.22 -16.24 -3.84
N ASN A 226 25.99 -17.33 -3.82
CA ASN A 226 26.13 -18.29 -4.91
C ASN A 226 26.25 -19.74 -4.41
N LYS A 227 25.66 -20.04 -3.24
CA LYS A 227 25.79 -21.33 -2.57
C LYS A 227 24.42 -21.98 -2.40
N ASN A 228 24.35 -23.25 -2.79
CA ASN A 228 23.17 -24.08 -2.59
C ASN A 228 23.45 -25.08 -1.47
N TYR A 229 22.76 -24.91 -0.34
CA TYR A 229 22.86 -25.81 0.82
C TYR A 229 21.93 -27.03 0.71
N GLY A 230 21.16 -27.13 -0.37
CA GLY A 230 20.13 -28.15 -0.55
C GLY A 230 19.12 -28.11 0.60
N ARG A 231 18.80 -29.27 1.15
CA ARG A 231 18.01 -29.39 2.38
C ARG A 231 18.90 -29.15 3.60
N MET A 232 19.14 -27.88 3.93
CA MET A 232 19.86 -27.46 5.13
C MET A 232 19.21 -28.04 6.39
N SER A 233 20.02 -28.55 7.32
CA SER A 233 19.58 -29.05 8.62
C SER A 233 20.42 -28.47 9.75
N LEU A 234 19.83 -27.68 10.64
CA LEU A 234 20.51 -27.11 11.80
C LEU A 234 19.90 -27.67 13.08
N THR A 235 20.71 -28.31 13.93
CA THR A 235 20.26 -28.95 15.18
C THR A 235 20.85 -28.24 16.39
N TRP A 236 19.99 -27.81 17.31
CA TRP A 236 20.34 -27.29 18.63
C TRP A 236 20.24 -28.42 19.67
N GLU A 237 21.29 -28.62 20.45
CA GLU A 237 21.34 -29.54 21.58
C GLU A 237 21.50 -28.73 22.88
N PHE A 238 20.66 -29.02 23.87
CA PHE A 238 20.65 -28.37 25.18
C PHE A 238 21.12 -29.31 26.29
N GLU A 239 21.82 -28.78 27.30
CA GLU A 239 22.27 -29.57 28.45
C GLU A 239 21.09 -30.23 29.16
N ASN A 240 20.02 -29.45 29.36
CA ASN A 240 18.76 -29.83 29.99
C ASN A 240 17.59 -29.59 29.03
N PRO A 241 16.47 -30.32 29.18
CA PRO A 241 15.27 -30.03 28.40
C PRO A 241 14.83 -28.57 28.56
N VAL A 242 14.54 -27.90 27.43
CA VAL A 242 14.04 -26.52 27.39
C VAL A 242 12.69 -26.48 26.68
N THR A 243 11.86 -25.49 27.01
CA THR A 243 10.56 -25.28 26.36
C THR A 243 10.66 -24.23 25.25
N LEU A 244 10.54 -24.66 24.00
CA LEU A 244 10.38 -23.78 22.85
C LEU A 244 8.94 -23.27 22.75
N ARG A 245 8.80 -21.97 22.43
CA ARG A 245 7.49 -21.36 22.10
C ARG A 245 7.51 -20.60 20.77
N SER A 246 8.63 -20.02 20.38
CA SER A 246 8.79 -19.40 19.06
C SER A 246 10.22 -19.49 18.53
N MET A 247 10.35 -19.50 17.21
CA MET A 247 11.61 -19.22 16.53
C MET A 247 11.52 -17.85 15.84
N LEU A 248 12.54 -17.01 15.99
CA LEU A 248 12.66 -15.74 15.30
C LEU A 248 13.68 -15.87 14.18
N PHE A 249 13.29 -15.45 12.98
CA PHE A 249 14.16 -15.42 11.82
C PHE A 249 14.53 -13.98 11.52
N GLN A 250 15.80 -13.65 11.67
CA GLN A 250 16.33 -12.36 11.26
C GLN A 250 16.71 -12.44 9.79
N HIS A 251 16.20 -11.49 9.00
CA HIS A 251 16.40 -11.43 7.56
C HIS A 251 17.06 -10.11 7.17
N HIS A 252 17.74 -10.10 6.04
CA HIS A 252 18.21 -8.89 5.38
C HIS A 252 18.31 -9.13 3.87
N ASN A 253 18.10 -8.09 3.05
CA ASN A 253 18.11 -8.19 1.58
C ASN A 253 17.17 -9.25 0.98
N GLY A 254 16.01 -9.46 1.61
CA GLY A 254 14.90 -10.15 0.99
C GLY A 254 15.00 -11.67 0.90
N ASN A 255 14.61 -12.39 1.96
CA ASN A 255 14.59 -13.84 1.96
C ASN A 255 13.22 -14.45 1.65
N GLN A 256 13.22 -15.64 1.06
CA GLN A 256 12.04 -16.49 0.97
C GLN A 256 12.40 -17.88 1.50
N ASN A 257 12.05 -18.15 2.76
CA ASN A 257 12.45 -19.37 3.45
C ASN A 257 11.21 -20.19 3.84
N GLY A 258 11.26 -21.50 3.63
CA GLY A 258 10.20 -22.41 4.06
C GLY A 258 10.77 -23.75 4.46
N GLY A 259 10.21 -24.33 5.52
CA GLY A 259 10.78 -25.54 6.11
C GLY A 259 9.92 -26.09 7.23
N ARG A 260 10.58 -26.89 8.08
CA ARG A 260 9.95 -27.54 9.22
C ARG A 260 10.83 -27.44 10.45
N ILE A 261 10.16 -27.34 11.58
CA ILE A 261 10.73 -27.44 12.91
C ILE A 261 10.46 -28.86 13.40
N LEU A 262 11.48 -29.49 13.96
CA LEU A 262 11.40 -30.80 14.61
C LEU A 262 11.95 -30.72 16.03
N TYR A 263 11.58 -31.69 16.86
CA TYR A 263 12.10 -31.86 18.22
C TYR A 263 12.46 -33.32 18.49
N SER A 264 13.38 -33.53 19.43
CA SER A 264 13.74 -34.87 19.92
C SER A 264 14.14 -34.82 21.40
N THR A 265 13.84 -35.90 22.13
CA THR A 265 14.29 -36.08 23.52
C THR A 265 15.67 -36.74 23.62
N ASP A 266 16.05 -37.52 22.60
CA ASP A 266 17.26 -38.36 22.60
C ASP A 266 18.28 -37.98 21.51
N GLY A 267 17.92 -37.11 20.57
CA GLY A 267 18.80 -36.64 19.50
C GLY A 267 18.84 -37.57 18.29
N THR A 268 18.01 -38.62 18.26
CA THR A 268 17.93 -39.60 17.18
C THR A 268 16.55 -39.67 16.55
N ASP A 269 15.48 -39.78 17.35
CA ASP A 269 14.09 -39.78 16.87
C ASP A 269 13.56 -38.33 16.83
N PHE A 270 13.57 -37.72 15.64
CA PHE A 270 13.06 -36.37 15.43
C PHE A 270 11.60 -36.39 14.96
N LYS A 271 10.73 -35.77 15.76
CA LYS A 271 9.31 -35.64 15.48
C LYS A 271 9.01 -34.26 14.88
N PRO A 272 8.15 -34.17 13.85
CA PRO A 272 7.73 -32.88 13.31
C PRO A 272 6.96 -32.10 14.37
N LEU A 273 7.27 -30.81 14.50
CA LEU A 273 6.57 -29.86 15.35
C LEU A 273 5.66 -28.94 14.54
N ARG A 274 6.22 -28.30 13.51
CA ARG A 274 5.54 -27.25 12.74
C ARG A 274 6.21 -27.04 11.40
N ASP A 275 5.43 -26.90 10.33
CA ASP A 275 5.91 -26.35 9.06
C ASP A 275 5.79 -24.81 9.06
N PHE A 276 6.69 -24.12 8.35
CA PHE A 276 6.67 -22.67 8.26
C PHE A 276 7.03 -22.18 6.85
N ALA A 277 6.56 -20.98 6.52
CA ALA A 277 6.93 -20.24 5.33
C ALA A 277 7.02 -18.75 5.68
N LEU A 278 8.12 -18.12 5.26
CA LEU A 278 8.44 -16.72 5.49
C LEU A 278 8.85 -16.08 4.16
N ASP A 279 8.21 -14.97 3.80
CA ASP A 279 8.54 -14.20 2.59
C ASP A 279 8.83 -12.74 2.95
N ARG A 280 10.12 -12.46 3.12
CA ARG A 280 10.68 -11.16 3.49
C ARG A 280 11.37 -10.47 2.31
N ARG A 281 11.18 -10.96 1.07
CA ARG A 281 11.70 -10.33 -0.17
C ARG A 281 11.42 -8.83 -0.21
N ASP A 282 12.34 -8.02 -0.72
CA ASP A 282 12.05 -6.60 -0.84
C ASP A 282 10.96 -6.34 -1.89
N GLY A 283 10.32 -5.17 -1.81
CA GLY A 283 9.33 -4.74 -2.79
C GLY A 283 8.66 -3.43 -2.39
N PRO A 284 7.96 -2.76 -3.32
CA PRO A 284 7.29 -1.47 -3.05
C PRO A 284 6.24 -1.52 -1.93
N GLN A 285 5.75 -2.72 -1.57
CA GLN A 285 4.73 -2.93 -0.55
C GLN A 285 5.31 -3.50 0.77
N VAL A 286 6.63 -3.43 0.96
CA VAL A 286 7.35 -4.02 2.10
C VAL A 286 8.10 -2.93 2.87
N LEU A 287 7.53 -2.47 3.99
CA LEU A 287 8.09 -1.41 4.84
C LEU A 287 8.94 -1.97 5.99
N LEU A 288 8.54 -3.10 6.56
CA LEU A 288 9.16 -3.69 7.75
C LEU A 288 9.94 -4.98 7.45
N GLY A 289 10.40 -5.16 6.21
CA GLY A 289 11.07 -6.40 5.75
C GLY A 289 12.31 -6.80 6.56
N LYS A 290 12.95 -5.84 7.25
CA LYS A 290 14.14 -6.05 8.09
C LYS A 290 13.84 -6.49 9.53
N ARG A 291 12.57 -6.52 9.94
CA ARG A 291 12.22 -7.01 11.29
C ARG A 291 12.23 -8.54 11.33
N PRO A 292 12.55 -9.13 12.50
CA PRO A 292 12.49 -10.58 12.65
C PRO A 292 11.10 -11.12 12.32
N GLY A 293 11.03 -12.21 11.55
CA GLY A 293 9.80 -12.98 11.38
C GLY A 293 9.66 -14.02 12.48
N ALA A 294 8.53 -14.03 13.18
CA ALA A 294 8.26 -15.05 14.20
C ALA A 294 7.54 -16.26 13.59
N VAL A 295 7.98 -17.47 13.93
CA VAL A 295 7.26 -18.73 13.73
C VAL A 295 6.89 -19.28 15.10
N SER A 296 5.60 -19.36 15.39
CA SER A 296 5.10 -19.76 16.71
C SER A 296 4.80 -21.25 16.77
N THR A 297 5.09 -21.86 17.92
CA THR A 297 4.95 -23.29 18.15
C THR A 297 4.07 -23.56 19.37
N PRO A 298 3.31 -24.67 19.39
CA PRO A 298 2.77 -25.18 20.65
C PRO A 298 3.93 -25.39 21.64
N PRO A 299 3.77 -25.03 22.93
CA PRO A 299 4.86 -25.17 23.91
C PRO A 299 5.40 -26.60 23.93
N THR A 300 6.66 -26.76 23.55
CA THR A 300 7.28 -28.08 23.36
C THR A 300 8.56 -28.16 24.17
N THR A 301 8.66 -29.15 25.05
CA THR A 301 9.84 -29.36 25.90
C THR A 301 10.68 -30.51 25.37
N ALA A 302 11.93 -30.23 25.03
CA ALA A 302 12.85 -31.22 24.44
C ALA A 302 14.31 -30.84 24.71
N LYS A 303 15.23 -31.80 24.53
CA LYS A 303 16.68 -31.55 24.56
C LYS A 303 17.25 -31.15 23.21
N PHE A 304 16.56 -31.50 22.13
CA PHE A 304 16.99 -31.25 20.77
C PHE A 304 15.89 -30.59 19.97
N PHE A 305 16.25 -29.55 19.22
CA PHE A 305 15.40 -28.93 18.23
C PHE A 305 16.14 -28.88 16.90
N ARG A 306 15.44 -29.03 15.79
CA ARG A 306 16.02 -28.99 14.46
C ARG A 306 15.18 -28.15 13.51
N VAL A 307 15.84 -27.35 12.69
CA VAL A 307 15.23 -26.72 11.52
C VAL A 307 15.74 -27.43 10.28
N GLU A 308 14.80 -27.87 9.43
CA GLU A 308 15.10 -28.38 8.10
C GLU A 308 14.41 -27.50 7.06
N MET A 309 15.19 -26.91 6.15
CA MET A 309 14.67 -26.07 5.08
C MET A 309 15.51 -26.20 3.82
N ASN A 310 14.89 -26.03 2.66
CA ASN A 310 15.68 -25.85 1.45
C ASN A 310 16.27 -24.43 1.46
N TRP A 311 17.56 -24.30 1.19
CA TRP A 311 18.18 -22.98 1.15
C TRP A 311 19.18 -22.86 0.00
N ASP A 312 18.81 -22.07 -0.99
CA ASP A 312 19.66 -21.64 -2.09
C ASP A 312 19.88 -20.13 -1.97
N THR A 313 21.10 -19.70 -1.67
CA THR A 313 21.38 -18.28 -1.37
C THR A 313 21.22 -17.36 -2.58
N VAL A 314 21.10 -17.92 -3.79
CA VAL A 314 20.77 -17.16 -5.01
C VAL A 314 19.27 -16.83 -5.05
N ARG A 315 18.42 -17.78 -4.66
CA ARG A 315 16.96 -17.69 -4.77
C ARG A 315 16.30 -17.14 -3.51
N ASP A 316 16.78 -17.57 -2.35
CA ASP A 316 16.08 -17.46 -1.06
C ASP A 316 16.65 -16.37 -0.14
N GLY A 317 17.60 -15.57 -0.65
CA GLY A 317 18.36 -14.60 0.14
C GLY A 317 19.54 -15.24 0.88
N HIS A 318 20.54 -14.42 1.16
CA HIS A 318 21.84 -14.87 1.68
C HIS A 318 22.19 -14.28 3.05
N ASP A 319 21.30 -13.46 3.62
CA ASP A 319 21.41 -12.97 4.99
C ASP A 319 20.40 -13.69 5.88
N LEU A 320 20.84 -14.33 6.96
CA LEU A 320 19.94 -15.08 7.84
C LEU A 320 20.46 -15.13 9.28
N GLY A 321 19.52 -15.10 10.23
CA GLY A 321 19.72 -15.46 11.63
C GLY A 321 18.50 -16.22 12.13
N ILE A 322 18.69 -17.16 13.05
CA ILE A 322 17.65 -18.01 13.63
C ILE A 322 17.85 -18.06 15.14
N GLN A 323 16.85 -17.57 15.88
CA GLN A 323 16.85 -17.54 17.33
C GLN A 323 15.73 -18.42 17.89
N LEU A 324 16.06 -19.34 18.79
CA LEU A 324 15.05 -20.07 19.57
C LEU A 324 14.68 -19.27 20.82
N SER A 325 13.39 -19.18 21.14
CA SER A 325 12.90 -18.45 22.31
C SER A 325 11.84 -19.23 23.09
N SER A 326 11.90 -19.07 24.41
CA SER A 326 10.88 -19.53 25.36
C SER A 326 9.72 -18.52 25.49
N ALA A 327 9.78 -17.36 24.84
CA ALA A 327 8.69 -16.39 24.76
C ALA A 327 7.61 -16.84 23.77
N ALA A 328 6.34 -16.54 24.08
CA ALA A 328 5.28 -16.63 23.07
C ALA A 328 5.29 -15.37 22.20
N ARG A 329 5.10 -15.54 20.89
CA ARG A 329 5.08 -14.46 19.90
C ARG A 329 3.85 -14.56 19.01
N LEU A 330 3.36 -13.42 18.57
CA LEU A 330 2.35 -13.34 17.53
C LEU A 330 2.99 -13.67 16.18
N GLU A 331 2.53 -14.72 15.51
CA GLU A 331 3.02 -15.06 14.18
C GLU A 331 2.48 -14.05 13.16
N SER A 332 3.32 -13.73 12.18
CA SER A 332 3.05 -12.75 11.12
C SER A 332 2.65 -11.35 11.62
N ALA A 333 3.25 -10.89 12.72
CA ALA A 333 2.90 -9.61 13.34
C ALA A 333 3.14 -8.42 12.40
N GLU A 334 4.21 -8.44 11.60
CA GLU A 334 4.51 -7.38 10.63
C GLU A 334 3.53 -7.37 9.46
N GLU A 335 3.10 -8.54 9.01
CA GLU A 335 2.14 -8.71 7.92
C GLU A 335 0.73 -8.28 8.36
N LYS A 336 0.29 -8.69 9.57
CA LYS A 336 -1.01 -8.32 10.16
C LYS A 336 -1.17 -6.81 10.32
N GLN A 337 -0.08 -6.09 10.57
CA GLN A 337 -0.07 -4.63 10.71
C GLN A 337 0.26 -3.88 9.40
N LEU A 338 0.20 -4.57 8.24
CA LEU A 338 0.48 -4.01 6.91
C LEU A 338 1.90 -3.49 6.70
N GLY A 339 2.86 -3.92 7.52
CA GLY A 339 4.28 -3.62 7.35
C GLY A 339 4.93 -4.49 6.26
N ILE A 340 4.37 -5.66 5.99
CA ILE A 340 4.77 -6.55 4.89
C ILE A 340 3.50 -7.03 4.21
N ALA A 341 3.24 -6.55 3.01
CA ALA A 341 2.04 -6.89 2.27
C ALA A 341 2.36 -7.63 0.98
N SER A 342 1.30 -8.00 0.24
CA SER A 342 1.46 -8.68 -1.04
C SER A 342 2.30 -7.85 -2.01
N ARG A 343 3.20 -8.50 -2.72
CA ARG A 343 3.98 -7.88 -3.81
C ARG A 343 3.21 -7.93 -5.13
N GLU A 344 2.06 -8.60 -5.15
CA GLU A 344 1.19 -8.69 -6.31
C GLU A 344 0.33 -7.44 -6.44
N ASN A 345 0.14 -6.96 -7.67
CA ASN A 345 -0.73 -5.82 -7.95
C ASN A 345 -2.22 -6.14 -7.79
N ASN A 346 -2.58 -7.43 -7.84
CA ASN A 346 -3.97 -7.88 -7.67
C ASN A 346 -4.00 -9.13 -6.77
N PRO A 347 -3.74 -8.98 -5.47
CA PRO A 347 -3.64 -10.10 -4.56
C PRO A 347 -4.98 -10.84 -4.48
N GLY A 348 -4.92 -12.17 -4.50
CA GLY A 348 -6.07 -13.02 -4.21
C GLY A 348 -6.61 -12.80 -2.80
N TRP A 349 -7.87 -13.20 -2.57
CA TRP A 349 -8.56 -13.04 -1.27
C TRP A 349 -7.82 -13.68 -0.08
N ASP A 350 -6.95 -14.64 -0.34
CA ASP A 350 -6.23 -15.43 0.64
C ASP A 350 -4.87 -14.85 1.05
N HIS A 351 -4.39 -13.81 0.38
CA HIS A 351 -3.07 -13.21 0.63
C HIS A 351 -2.94 -12.52 1.99
N PHE A 352 -4.06 -12.17 2.62
CA PHE A 352 -4.12 -11.61 3.97
C PHE A 352 -4.72 -12.63 4.96
N ARG A 353 -4.38 -13.90 4.77
CA ARG A 353 -4.64 -14.97 5.73
C ARG A 353 -3.32 -15.51 6.22
N TRP A 354 -3.17 -15.54 7.53
CA TRP A 354 -1.95 -15.96 8.18
C TRP A 354 -2.15 -17.30 8.90
N PRO A 355 -1.07 -18.06 9.12
CA PRO A 355 -1.15 -19.24 9.96
C PRO A 355 -1.71 -18.89 11.35
N ALA A 356 -2.53 -19.79 11.89
CA ALA A 356 -3.02 -19.65 13.25
C ALA A 356 -1.83 -19.68 14.24
N THR A 357 -1.76 -18.65 15.08
CA THR A 357 -0.78 -18.61 16.18
C THR A 357 -1.27 -19.53 17.30
N PRO A 358 -0.44 -20.46 17.81
CA PRO A 358 -0.80 -21.27 18.97
C PRO A 358 -1.09 -20.42 20.21
N GLU A 359 -2.14 -20.78 20.96
CA GLU A 359 -2.49 -20.08 22.20
C GLU A 359 -1.37 -20.17 23.25
N PRO A 360 -0.98 -19.05 23.89
CA PRO A 360 0.07 -19.06 24.90
C PRO A 360 -0.45 -19.64 26.21
N VAL A 361 0.25 -20.66 26.74
CA VAL A 361 0.03 -21.14 28.12
C VAL A 361 0.51 -20.10 29.15
N VAL A 362 1.58 -19.37 28.81
CA VAL A 362 2.17 -18.26 29.59
C VAL A 362 2.74 -17.22 28.63
N GLY A 363 2.90 -15.98 29.10
CA GLY A 363 3.58 -14.93 28.34
C GLY A 363 2.67 -14.06 27.46
N ALA A 364 1.35 -14.16 27.59
CA ALA A 364 0.44 -13.15 27.08
C ALA A 364 0.44 -11.91 27.99
N VAL A 365 0.39 -10.72 27.37
CA VAL A 365 0.15 -9.46 28.07
C VAL A 365 -1.33 -9.39 28.43
N ALA A 366 -1.65 -9.16 29.70
CA ALA A 366 -3.02 -8.90 30.10
C ALA A 366 -3.42 -7.46 29.70
N PRO A 367 -4.47 -7.26 28.89
CA PRO A 367 -4.81 -5.93 28.37
C PRO A 367 -5.13 -4.93 29.49
N ASP A 368 -5.74 -5.36 30.59
CA ASP A 368 -6.05 -4.52 31.76
C ASP A 368 -4.79 -4.08 32.54
N LYS A 369 -3.61 -4.63 32.23
CA LYS A 369 -2.32 -4.26 32.84
C LYS A 369 -1.48 -3.34 31.96
N VAL A 370 -1.95 -3.00 30.77
CA VAL A 370 -1.32 -2.00 29.91
C VAL A 370 -1.77 -0.62 30.36
N ILE A 371 -0.82 0.23 30.74
CA ILE A 371 -1.09 1.56 31.28
C ILE A 371 -0.52 2.65 30.36
N ASP A 372 -1.27 3.73 30.20
CA ASP A 372 -0.81 4.95 29.52
C ASP A 372 0.02 5.79 30.49
N ILE A 373 1.32 5.90 30.21
CA ILE A 373 2.27 6.73 30.95
C ILE A 373 2.79 7.89 30.09
N THR A 374 2.09 8.27 29.02
CA THR A 374 2.48 9.40 28.15
C THR A 374 2.71 10.68 28.95
N ALA A 375 1.85 10.99 29.92
CA ALA A 375 1.97 12.19 30.75
C ALA A 375 3.19 12.17 31.69
N LYS A 376 3.90 11.05 31.81
CA LYS A 376 5.12 10.89 32.61
C LYS A 376 6.40 11.16 31.81
N MET A 377 6.29 11.31 30.48
CA MET A 377 7.40 11.64 29.62
C MET A 377 7.40 13.16 29.32
N GLY A 378 8.51 13.83 29.63
CA GLY A 378 8.73 15.22 29.25
C GLY A 378 8.95 15.41 27.74
N ALA A 379 8.90 16.67 27.28
CA ALA A 379 9.11 17.01 25.86
C ALA A 379 10.53 16.66 25.36
N ASP A 380 11.50 16.53 26.27
CA ASP A 380 12.86 16.08 26.02
C ASP A 380 13.00 14.54 25.90
N GLY A 381 11.88 13.80 26.03
CA GLY A 381 11.85 12.34 26.02
C GLY A 381 12.24 11.70 27.34
N ARG A 382 12.45 12.47 28.42
CA ARG A 382 12.77 11.93 29.74
C ARG A 382 11.51 11.41 30.43
N LEU A 383 11.52 10.12 30.75
CA LEU A 383 10.49 9.49 31.58
C LEU A 383 10.83 9.68 33.05
N VAL A 384 9.90 10.26 33.81
CA VAL A 384 9.91 10.29 35.28
C VAL A 384 8.67 9.58 35.79
N TRP A 385 8.81 8.34 36.25
CA TRP A 385 7.68 7.48 36.59
C TRP A 385 7.97 6.62 37.82
N ASP A 386 7.12 6.72 38.84
CA ASP A 386 7.12 5.83 40.00
C ASP A 386 6.49 4.49 39.60
N ALA A 387 7.33 3.59 39.08
CA ALA A 387 6.89 2.31 38.55
C ALA A 387 6.50 1.35 39.70
N PRO A 388 5.33 0.67 39.63
CA PRO A 388 4.98 -0.35 40.62
C PRO A 388 6.02 -1.47 40.64
N ALA A 389 6.18 -2.15 41.78
CA ALA A 389 7.12 -3.26 41.91
C ALA A 389 6.91 -4.34 40.82
N GLY A 390 8.03 -4.87 40.30
CA GLY A 390 8.04 -5.86 39.22
C GLY A 390 8.85 -5.41 38.01
N ASN A 391 8.97 -6.28 37.02
CA ASN A 391 9.64 -5.96 35.76
C ASN A 391 8.63 -5.43 34.75
N TRP A 392 8.97 -4.33 34.08
CA TRP A 392 8.10 -3.66 33.11
C TRP A 392 8.79 -3.51 31.77
N VAL A 393 7.99 -3.58 30.71
CA VAL A 393 8.35 -3.11 29.38
C VAL A 393 7.69 -1.75 29.19
N VAL A 394 8.47 -0.77 28.76
CA VAL A 394 7.98 0.56 28.39
C VAL A 394 8.17 0.73 26.89
N GLN A 395 7.09 1.04 26.17
CA GLN A 395 7.10 1.29 24.73
C GLN A 395 6.75 2.74 24.43
N ARG A 396 7.64 3.43 23.72
CA ARG A 396 7.41 4.79 23.20
C ARG A 396 7.05 4.70 21.73
N TYR A 397 5.78 4.90 21.43
CA TYR A 397 5.23 4.87 20.09
C TYR A 397 5.32 6.23 19.40
N SER A 398 5.72 6.21 18.13
CA SER A 398 5.78 7.36 17.24
C SER A 398 5.29 6.97 15.86
N THR A 399 4.91 7.95 15.05
CA THR A 399 4.67 7.73 13.61
C THR A 399 5.92 8.07 12.81
N VAL A 400 6.11 7.36 11.71
CA VAL A 400 7.08 7.66 10.66
C VAL A 400 6.34 7.84 9.33
N SER A 401 6.87 8.70 8.46
CA SER A 401 6.41 8.76 7.07
C SER A 401 6.81 7.47 6.36
N THR A 402 5.95 6.91 5.51
CA THR A 402 6.35 5.77 4.66
C THR A 402 7.40 6.16 3.62
N GLY A 403 7.56 7.46 3.36
CA GLY A 403 8.48 7.99 2.35
C GLY A 403 7.96 7.88 0.92
N GLU A 404 6.79 7.25 0.73
CA GLU A 404 6.17 7.05 -0.57
C GLU A 404 5.85 8.36 -1.28
N LYS A 405 6.05 8.36 -2.60
CA LYS A 405 5.91 9.56 -3.44
C LYS A 405 4.90 9.34 -4.57
N ALA A 406 4.18 10.41 -4.91
CA ALA A 406 3.36 10.42 -6.11
C ALA A 406 4.25 10.38 -7.37
N GLY A 407 3.73 9.76 -8.42
CA GLY A 407 4.47 9.49 -9.65
C GLY A 407 3.70 8.57 -10.61
N PRO A 408 4.36 8.11 -11.69
CA PRO A 408 5.67 8.55 -12.16
C PRO A 408 5.60 10.00 -12.63
N THR A 409 6.64 10.77 -12.35
CA THR A 409 6.65 12.21 -12.55
C THR A 409 8.06 12.70 -12.88
N ALA A 410 8.18 13.87 -13.52
CA ALA A 410 9.45 14.57 -13.66
C ALA A 410 10.01 14.95 -12.27
N ASP A 411 11.33 15.14 -12.17
CA ASP A 411 12.01 15.32 -10.88
C ASP A 411 11.52 16.55 -10.12
N ASP A 412 11.21 17.64 -10.83
CA ASP A 412 10.72 18.90 -10.26
C ASP A 412 9.25 18.88 -9.82
N LEU A 413 8.53 17.82 -10.17
CA LEU A 413 7.13 17.60 -9.79
C LEU A 413 7.02 16.60 -8.62
N THR A 414 8.10 15.94 -8.20
CA THR A 414 8.03 14.88 -7.17
C THR A 414 7.64 15.39 -5.78
N GLY A 415 7.01 14.54 -4.98
CA GLY A 415 6.68 14.83 -3.59
C GLY A 415 5.96 13.68 -2.90
N LEU A 416 5.84 13.79 -1.58
CA LEU A 416 5.26 12.73 -0.74
C LEU A 416 3.78 12.50 -1.07
N GLU A 417 3.36 11.26 -0.92
CA GLU A 417 1.96 10.85 -0.87
C GLU A 417 1.29 11.34 0.40
N ILE A 418 0.07 11.85 0.30
CA ILE A 418 -0.70 12.27 1.48
C ILE A 418 -1.13 11.11 2.37
N ASP A 419 -1.40 11.39 3.64
CA ASP A 419 -2.13 10.51 4.55
C ASP A 419 -3.53 10.20 4.02
N LYS A 420 -3.74 8.98 3.52
CA LYS A 420 -4.99 8.50 2.91
C LYS A 420 -6.11 8.31 3.94
N MET A 421 -5.78 8.19 5.21
CA MET A 421 -6.74 8.04 6.31
C MET A 421 -7.19 9.40 6.88
N SER A 422 -6.57 10.52 6.46
CA SER A 422 -6.88 11.85 6.97
C SER A 422 -7.72 12.68 6.00
N ARG A 423 -9.01 12.85 6.35
CA ARG A 423 -9.93 13.75 5.62
C ARG A 423 -9.40 15.18 5.51
N ASP A 424 -8.78 15.68 6.57
CA ASP A 424 -8.30 17.06 6.61
C ASP A 424 -7.11 17.26 5.68
N VAL A 425 -6.22 16.27 5.59
CA VAL A 425 -5.10 16.27 4.64
C VAL A 425 -5.60 16.13 3.21
N ALA A 426 -6.52 15.19 2.93
CA ALA A 426 -7.11 15.04 1.59
C ALA A 426 -7.80 16.32 1.10
N LYS A 427 -8.54 16.99 2.00
CA LYS A 427 -9.15 18.30 1.71
C LYS A 427 -8.09 19.34 1.36
N ARG A 428 -7.02 19.46 2.16
CA ARG A 428 -5.91 20.39 1.86
C ARG A 428 -5.23 20.06 0.54
N HIS A 429 -5.02 18.79 0.22
CA HIS A 429 -4.42 18.38 -1.06
C HIS A 429 -5.24 18.85 -2.26
N ILE A 430 -6.56 18.66 -2.23
CA ILE A 430 -7.44 19.12 -3.32
C ILE A 430 -7.53 20.64 -3.36
N GLU A 431 -7.70 21.31 -2.22
CA GLU A 431 -7.94 22.75 -2.18
C GLU A 431 -6.69 23.60 -2.33
N GLN A 432 -5.56 23.16 -1.80
CA GLN A 432 -4.31 23.92 -1.74
C GLN A 432 -3.24 23.36 -2.68
N GLY A 433 -3.39 22.12 -3.14
CA GLY A 433 -2.54 21.53 -4.16
C GLY A 433 -2.94 21.92 -5.58
N MET A 434 -2.47 21.13 -6.54
CA MET A 434 -2.55 21.43 -7.98
C MET A 434 -3.96 21.73 -8.50
N VAL A 435 -4.95 20.93 -8.10
CA VAL A 435 -6.35 21.08 -8.55
C VAL A 435 -6.95 22.42 -8.11
N GLY A 436 -6.88 22.71 -6.81
CA GLY A 436 -7.41 23.94 -6.25
C GLY A 436 -6.66 25.18 -6.71
N GLU A 437 -5.35 25.06 -6.93
CA GLU A 437 -4.54 26.15 -7.48
C GLU A 437 -4.89 26.46 -8.94
N LEU A 438 -5.04 25.44 -9.79
CA LEU A 438 -5.55 25.63 -11.15
C LEU A 438 -6.92 26.31 -11.13
N TYR A 439 -7.84 25.83 -10.30
CA TYR A 439 -9.20 26.39 -10.20
C TYR A 439 -9.19 27.87 -9.80
N ARG A 440 -8.31 28.27 -8.86
CA ARG A 440 -8.15 29.67 -8.44
C ARG A 440 -7.62 30.56 -9.55
N ARG A 441 -6.69 30.05 -10.36
CA ARG A 441 -6.07 30.80 -11.47
C ARG A 441 -7.02 31.03 -12.64
N LEU A 442 -7.95 30.10 -12.89
CA LEU A 442 -8.99 30.25 -13.92
C LEU A 442 -9.96 31.38 -13.59
N LYS A 443 -10.25 32.22 -14.60
CA LYS A 443 -11.31 33.22 -14.52
C LYS A 443 -12.69 32.56 -14.37
N PRO A 444 -13.68 33.22 -13.76
CA PRO A 444 -15.02 32.66 -13.57
C PRO A 444 -15.63 32.05 -14.83
N GLU A 445 -15.47 32.72 -15.97
CA GLU A 445 -15.92 32.25 -17.27
C GLU A 445 -15.14 31.02 -17.77
N GLU A 446 -13.85 30.89 -17.48
CA GLU A 446 -13.02 29.77 -17.95
C GLU A 446 -13.32 28.46 -17.21
N ARG A 447 -13.77 28.55 -15.95
CA ARG A 447 -14.03 27.40 -15.07
C ARG A 447 -15.00 26.37 -15.64
N SER A 448 -15.91 26.77 -16.52
CA SER A 448 -16.83 25.82 -17.17
C SER A 448 -16.10 24.77 -18.03
N GLY A 449 -14.87 25.05 -18.48
CA GLY A 449 -14.04 24.14 -19.26
C GLY A 449 -13.27 23.11 -18.42
N PHE A 450 -13.08 23.37 -17.11
CA PHE A 450 -12.42 22.45 -16.19
C PHE A 450 -13.47 21.63 -15.43
N LYS A 451 -13.48 20.31 -15.63
CA LYS A 451 -14.59 19.44 -15.21
C LYS A 451 -14.23 18.37 -14.19
N PHE A 452 -13.00 17.87 -14.21
CA PHE A 452 -12.64 16.67 -13.45
C PHE A 452 -11.31 16.81 -12.72
N ALA A 453 -11.26 16.30 -11.49
CA ALA A 453 -10.05 15.92 -10.80
C ALA A 453 -9.99 14.38 -10.77
N ILE A 454 -8.94 13.80 -11.33
CA ILE A 454 -8.81 12.36 -11.54
C ILE A 454 -7.97 11.75 -10.43
N ALA A 455 -8.43 10.65 -9.89
CA ALA A 455 -7.71 9.75 -9.01
C ALA A 455 -7.65 8.39 -9.72
N ASP A 456 -6.46 7.93 -10.10
CA ASP A 456 -6.25 6.67 -10.84
C ASP A 456 -6.16 5.44 -9.92
N SER A 457 -5.61 4.32 -10.41
CA SER A 457 -5.24 3.17 -9.59
C SER A 457 -4.28 3.52 -8.45
N TYR A 458 -4.58 2.99 -7.26
CA TYR A 458 -3.73 3.17 -6.09
C TYR A 458 -2.51 2.22 -6.13
N GLU A 459 -1.30 2.78 -6.12
CA GLU A 459 -0.05 2.04 -6.33
C GLU A 459 1.05 2.46 -5.32
N LYS A 460 0.66 2.79 -4.08
CA LYS A 460 1.52 3.51 -3.11
C LYS A 460 1.80 2.77 -1.81
N GLY A 461 1.72 1.45 -1.85
CA GLY A 461 1.93 0.61 -0.67
C GLY A 461 0.86 0.82 0.40
N PHE A 462 1.22 0.65 1.66
CA PHE A 462 0.27 0.69 2.77
C PHE A 462 0.65 1.74 3.80
N GLN A 463 -0.34 2.11 4.60
CA GLN A 463 -0.17 2.85 5.84
C GLN A 463 -1.04 2.19 6.91
N ASN A 464 -0.61 2.24 8.17
CA ASN A 464 -1.35 1.62 9.28
C ASN A 464 -1.70 2.61 10.39
N TRP A 465 -1.40 3.91 10.21
CA TRP A 465 -1.69 4.92 11.22
C TRP A 465 -2.11 6.25 10.60
N THR A 466 -2.78 7.06 11.42
CA THR A 466 -3.10 8.48 11.17
C THR A 466 -3.28 9.20 12.50
N ALA A 467 -3.21 10.54 12.51
CA ALA A 467 -3.36 11.34 13.72
C ALA A 467 -4.68 11.09 14.47
N LYS A 468 -5.75 10.72 13.76
CA LYS A 468 -7.07 10.41 14.34
C LYS A 468 -7.32 8.91 14.58
N MET A 469 -6.29 8.06 14.51
CA MET A 469 -6.47 6.61 14.57
C MET A 469 -7.20 6.14 15.84
N ILE A 470 -6.74 6.53 17.03
CA ILE A 470 -7.35 6.12 18.31
C ILE A 470 -8.84 6.54 18.41
N PRO A 471 -9.23 7.81 18.20
CA PRO A 471 -10.64 8.20 18.30
C PRO A 471 -11.52 7.56 17.20
N GLU A 472 -11.01 7.41 15.97
CA GLU A 472 -11.74 6.70 14.90
C GLU A 472 -11.93 5.22 15.23
N PHE A 473 -10.90 4.56 15.75
CA PHE A 473 -10.96 3.17 16.18
C PHE A 473 -12.02 2.98 17.27
N LYS A 474 -11.99 3.81 18.32
CA LYS A 474 -12.99 3.78 19.41
C LYS A 474 -14.41 3.93 18.88
N THR A 475 -14.60 4.87 17.94
CA THR A 475 -15.91 5.14 17.33
C THR A 475 -16.42 3.95 16.51
N ARG A 476 -15.53 3.26 15.79
CA ARG A 476 -15.90 2.18 14.86
C ARG A 476 -16.03 0.82 15.54
N PHE A 477 -15.17 0.53 16.51
CA PHE A 477 -15.06 -0.79 17.14
C PHE A 477 -15.58 -0.83 18.58
N GLY A 478 -15.84 0.32 19.21
CA GLY A 478 -16.48 0.38 20.53
C GLY A 478 -15.55 0.11 21.72
N TYR A 479 -14.24 0.05 21.52
CA TYR A 479 -13.26 -0.12 22.61
C TYR A 479 -11.96 0.66 22.37
N ASP A 480 -11.16 0.83 23.41
CA ASP A 480 -9.87 1.52 23.36
C ASP A 480 -8.79 0.61 22.73
N PRO A 481 -8.07 1.05 21.67
CA PRO A 481 -6.96 0.27 21.13
C PRO A 481 -5.71 0.29 22.02
N LEU A 482 -5.59 1.21 22.98
CA LEU A 482 -4.36 1.38 23.77
C LEU A 482 -3.92 0.09 24.50
N PRO A 483 -4.81 -0.65 25.19
CA PRO A 483 -4.47 -1.94 25.79
C PRO A 483 -3.88 -2.98 24.84
N TRP A 484 -4.14 -2.84 23.54
CA TRP A 484 -3.78 -3.80 22.51
C TRP A 484 -2.53 -3.39 21.73
N MET A 485 -2.04 -2.15 21.88
CA MET A 485 -0.86 -1.67 21.17
C MET A 485 0.38 -2.59 21.26
N PRO A 486 0.65 -3.34 22.35
CA PRO A 486 1.79 -4.27 22.39
C PRO A 486 1.81 -5.31 21.27
N VAL A 487 0.66 -5.64 20.63
CA VAL A 487 0.61 -6.54 19.46
C VAL A 487 1.47 -6.07 18.30
N LEU A 488 1.66 -4.75 18.15
CA LEU A 488 2.49 -4.15 17.10
C LEU A 488 3.99 -4.51 17.25
N SER A 489 4.39 -4.98 18.42
CA SER A 489 5.75 -5.51 18.72
C SER A 489 5.84 -7.05 18.66
N GLY A 490 4.81 -7.71 18.13
CA GLY A 490 4.74 -9.17 18.02
C GLY A 490 4.50 -9.89 19.36
N ARG A 491 4.02 -9.18 20.40
CA ARG A 491 3.60 -9.78 21.66
C ARG A 491 2.12 -10.16 21.58
N ILE A 492 1.74 -11.27 22.21
CA ILE A 492 0.33 -11.65 22.33
C ILE A 492 -0.29 -10.85 23.49
N VAL A 493 -1.45 -10.26 23.25
CA VAL A 493 -2.27 -9.56 24.26
C VAL A 493 -3.58 -10.34 24.44
N GLY A 494 -3.92 -10.70 25.68
CA GLY A 494 -5.06 -11.58 25.94
C GLY A 494 -4.79 -13.00 25.44
N SER A 495 -5.36 -13.34 24.28
CA SER A 495 -5.20 -14.62 23.57
C SER A 495 -4.61 -14.42 22.18
N ALA A 496 -4.14 -15.50 21.56
CA ALA A 496 -3.63 -15.45 20.20
C ALA A 496 -4.74 -15.12 19.18
N GLU A 497 -5.99 -15.53 19.42
CA GLU A 497 -7.15 -15.14 18.61
C GLU A 497 -7.50 -13.65 18.74
N GLN A 498 -7.37 -13.07 19.94
CA GLN A 498 -7.64 -11.64 20.15
C GLN A 498 -6.53 -10.70 19.63
N SER A 499 -5.33 -11.23 19.39
CA SER A 499 -4.13 -10.49 18.97
C SER A 499 -3.94 -10.49 17.46
#